data_AF-A0A821GQ75-F1
#
_entry.id   AF-A0A821GQ75-F1
#
_cell.length_a   1.000
_cell.length_b   1.000
_cell.length_c   1.000
_cell.angle_alpha   90.00
_cell.angle_beta   90.00
_cell.angle_gamma   90.00
#
_symmetry.space_group_name_H-M   'P 1'
#
loop_
_entity.id
_entity.type
_entity.pdbx_description
1 polymer ?
#
loop_
_entity_poly.entity_id
_entity_poly.type
_entity_poly.pdbx_seq_one_letter_code
_entity_poly.pdbx_strand_id
1 'polypeptide(L)'
;MSNKEIKNCKRKLKSDDNDDEIWSKLTREQIIQRCKQLEKHVEQLRNTIIKKNENEINEKKIKKTKIMRPFDFSKHSKRHIFLKFIYLGWDYHGFVVQETTSQTVEDFLFDALIKTRLIEERATANYHRCGRTDRGKLISNKKKQTEGLVFV
;
A
#
# COMPACT_ATOMS: atom_id res chain seq x y z
N MET A 1 -1.80 31.87 1.46
CA MET A 1 -1.94 30.42 1.25
C MET A 1 -0.55 29.82 1.16
N SER A 2 -0.12 29.08 2.19
CA SER A 2 1.26 28.63 2.33
C SER A 2 1.30 27.11 2.48
N ASN A 3 1.73 26.43 1.42
CA ASN A 3 2.14 25.02 1.44
C ASN A 3 3.34 24.86 2.38
N LYS A 4 3.15 24.17 3.52
CA LYS A 4 4.28 23.70 4.35
C LYS A 4 4.31 22.17 4.33
N GLU A 5 5.09 21.70 3.36
CA GLU A 5 6.02 20.58 3.43
C GLU A 5 5.60 19.34 4.22
N ILE A 6 5.02 18.38 3.50
CA ILE A 6 5.17 16.96 3.82
C ILE A 6 6.58 16.56 3.40
N LYS A 7 7.55 16.66 4.32
CA LYS A 7 8.89 16.08 4.11
C LYS A 7 9.38 15.37 5.37
N ASN A 8 9.28 14.05 5.29
CA ASN A 8 10.31 13.11 5.72
C ASN A 8 10.48 12.91 7.24
N CYS A 9 9.58 12.13 7.83
CA CYS A 9 9.83 11.49 9.13
C CYS A 9 10.80 10.30 8.94
N LYS A 10 12.04 10.57 8.54
CA LYS A 10 13.15 9.66 8.79
C LYS A 10 13.31 9.60 10.30
N ARG A 11 12.73 8.59 10.95
CA ARG A 11 13.15 8.19 12.30
C ARG A 11 14.65 7.89 12.19
N LYS A 12 15.49 8.84 12.61
CA LYS A 12 16.84 8.52 13.05
C LYS A 12 16.65 7.62 14.27
N LEU A 13 16.71 6.31 14.07
CA LEU A 13 17.17 5.42 15.12
C LEU A 13 18.66 5.74 15.29
N LYS A 14 18.96 6.75 16.11
CA LYS A 14 20.24 6.77 16.81
C LYS A 14 20.06 5.77 17.96
N SER A 15 20.47 4.53 17.74
CA SER A 15 20.97 3.73 18.85
C SER A 15 22.31 4.39 19.19
N ASP A 16 22.30 5.33 20.14
CA ASP A 16 23.55 5.82 20.69
C ASP A 16 24.09 4.63 21.51
N ASP A 17 25.20 4.02 21.08
CA ASP A 17 25.81 2.79 21.63
C ASP A 17 26.27 2.92 23.12
N ASN A 18 25.82 3.96 23.84
CA ASN A 18 26.17 4.32 25.21
C ASN A 18 25.01 4.21 26.22
N ASP A 19 23.83 3.73 25.79
CA ASP A 19 22.68 3.62 26.69
C ASP A 19 22.99 2.70 27.90
N ASP A 20 23.67 1.56 27.69
CA ASP A 20 23.95 0.56 28.72
C ASP A 20 24.87 1.06 29.85
N GLU A 21 25.81 1.97 29.55
CA GLU A 21 26.70 2.57 30.55
C GLU A 21 25.95 3.59 31.43
N ILE A 22 24.94 4.26 30.86
CA ILE A 22 24.10 5.24 31.54
C ILE A 22 23.11 4.54 32.48
N TRP A 23 22.50 3.44 32.04
CA TRP A 23 21.57 2.66 32.86
C TRP A 23 22.25 2.00 34.07
N SER A 24 23.52 1.61 33.94
CA SER A 24 24.30 0.99 35.03
C SER A 24 24.70 1.98 36.14
N LYS A 25 24.75 3.29 35.86
CA LYS A 25 25.12 4.34 36.83
C LYS A 25 23.92 4.92 37.59
N LEU A 26 22.70 4.60 37.16
CA LEU A 26 21.47 5.17 37.72
C LEU A 26 21.06 4.45 39.02
N THR A 27 20.57 5.22 40.00
CA THR A 27 20.05 4.62 41.24
C THR A 27 18.70 3.95 40.99
N ARG A 28 18.37 2.92 41.81
CA ARG A 28 17.10 2.17 41.71
C ARG A 28 15.88 3.07 41.64
N GLU A 29 15.87 4.17 42.40
CA GLU A 29 14.77 5.13 42.43
C GLU A 29 14.61 5.90 41.12
N GLN A 30 15.73 6.33 40.53
CA GLN A 30 15.74 7.03 39.24
C GLN A 30 15.24 6.11 38.12
N ILE A 31 15.58 4.82 38.17
CA ILE A 31 15.09 3.81 37.21
C ILE A 31 13.57 3.66 37.34
N ILE A 32 13.04 3.52 38.56
CA ILE A 32 11.59 3.41 38.81
C ILE A 32 10.86 4.65 38.30
N GLN A 33 11.41 5.84 38.56
CA GLN A 33 10.85 7.11 38.07
C GLN A 33 10.84 7.16 36.54
N ARG A 34 11.91 6.66 35.90
CA ARG A 34 12.00 6.60 34.44
C ARG A 34 11.00 5.62 33.83
N CYS A 35 10.80 4.44 34.44
CA CYS A 35 9.78 3.48 33.99
C CYS A 35 8.38 4.09 34.03
N LYS A 36 8.00 4.75 35.14
CA LYS A 36 6.69 5.43 35.26
C LYS A 36 6.48 6.50 34.18
N GLN A 37 7.53 7.28 33.86
CA GLN A 37 7.48 8.27 32.79
C GLN A 37 7.28 7.62 31.42
N LEU A 38 8.00 6.53 31.14
CA LEU A 38 7.92 5.81 29.87
C LEU A 38 6.54 5.17 29.69
N GLU A 39 5.98 4.55 30.73
CA GLU A 39 4.62 3.99 30.71
C GLU A 39 3.58 5.06 30.34
N LYS A 40 3.65 6.23 31.00
CA LYS A 40 2.77 7.36 30.70
C LYS A 40 2.93 7.86 29.26
N HIS A 41 4.17 7.93 28.76
CA HIS A 41 4.43 8.38 27.39
C HIS A 41 3.89 7.37 26.36
N VAL A 42 4.06 6.08 26.61
CA VAL A 42 3.50 5.02 25.74
C VAL A 42 1.99 5.11 25.68
N GLU A 43 1.33 5.34 26.81
CA GLU A 43 -0.13 5.52 26.87
C GLU A 43 -0.60 6.74 26.06
N GLN A 44 0.10 7.87 26.19
CA GLN A 44 -0.18 9.07 25.39
C GLN A 44 -0.01 8.85 23.88
N LEU A 45 1.04 8.14 23.48
CA LEU A 45 1.29 7.82 22.07
C LEU A 45 0.20 6.91 21.51
N ARG A 46 -0.21 5.88 22.26
CA ARG A 46 -1.32 4.99 21.87
C ARG A 46 -2.61 5.78 21.63
N ASN A 47 -2.98 6.67 22.56
CA ASN A 47 -4.17 7.51 22.42
C ASN A 47 -4.10 8.45 21.21
N THR A 48 -2.91 8.99 20.92
CA THR A 48 -2.69 9.85 19.74
C THR A 48 -2.86 9.08 18.43
N ILE A 49 -2.38 7.84 18.36
CA ILE A 49 -2.54 6.96 17.20
C ILE A 49 -4.02 6.63 16.98
N ILE A 50 -4.76 6.28 18.04
CA ILE A 50 -6.19 5.99 17.96
C ILE A 50 -6.96 7.19 17.42
N LYS A 51 -6.77 8.38 18.00
CA LYS A 51 -7.41 9.62 17.53
C LYS A 51 -7.08 9.94 16.07
N LYS A 52 -5.82 9.73 15.66
CA LYS A 52 -5.41 9.95 14.27
C LYS A 52 -6.13 8.99 13.31
N ASN A 53 -6.21 7.72 13.67
CA ASN A 53 -6.91 6.71 12.86
C ASN A 53 -8.40 7.00 12.75
N GLU A 54 -9.06 7.41 13.84
CA GLU A 54 -10.47 7.83 13.83
C GLU A 54 -10.71 9.03 12.90
N ASN A 55 -9.85 10.04 12.97
CA ASN A 55 -9.92 11.20 12.08
C ASN A 55 -9.71 10.80 10.60
N GLU A 56 -8.76 9.92 10.29
CA GLU A 56 -8.57 9.41 8.94
C GLU A 56 -9.77 8.61 8.42
N ILE A 57 -10.43 7.81 9.27
CA ILE A 57 -11.64 7.07 8.92
C ILE A 57 -12.80 8.04 8.65
N ASN A 58 -12.97 9.06 9.50
CA ASN A 58 -14.01 10.07 9.34
C ASN A 58 -13.79 10.93 8.10
N GLU A 59 -12.55 11.37 7.82
CA GLU A 59 -12.22 12.08 6.58
C GLU A 59 -12.48 11.22 5.33
N LYS A 60 -12.13 9.93 5.37
CA LYS A 60 -12.42 8.98 4.28
C LYS A 60 -13.93 8.79 4.09
N LYS A 61 -14.72 8.73 5.16
CA LYS A 61 -16.19 8.68 5.09
C LYS A 61 -16.79 9.97 4.51
N ILE A 62 -16.31 11.14 4.93
CA ILE A 62 -16.77 12.44 4.42
C ILE A 62 -16.40 12.62 2.93
N LYS A 63 -15.24 12.12 2.49
CA LYS A 63 -14.86 12.11 1.07
C LYS A 63 -15.72 11.15 0.24
N LYS A 64 -16.18 10.04 0.81
CA LYS A 64 -17.11 9.10 0.15
C LYS A 64 -18.53 9.62 0.02
N THR A 65 -18.98 10.53 0.90
CA THR A 65 -20.33 11.13 0.86
C THR A 65 -20.44 12.34 -0.07
N LYS A 66 -19.33 12.92 -0.55
CA LYS A 66 -19.37 13.73 -1.78
C LYS A 66 -19.67 12.79 -2.93
N ILE A 67 -20.96 12.68 -3.27
CA ILE A 67 -21.49 11.92 -4.41
C ILE A 67 -20.64 12.26 -5.64
N MET A 68 -19.65 11.42 -5.92
CA MET A 68 -18.88 11.52 -7.15
C MET A 68 -19.86 11.21 -8.26
N ARG A 69 -20.01 12.15 -9.21
CA ARG A 69 -20.84 11.94 -10.39
C ARG A 69 -20.44 10.59 -11.03
N PRO A 70 -21.40 9.72 -11.38
CA PRO A 70 -21.07 8.47 -12.03
C PRO A 70 -20.29 8.77 -13.30
N PHE A 71 -19.18 8.06 -13.49
CA PHE A 71 -18.40 8.21 -14.69
C PHE A 71 -19.10 7.48 -15.83
N ASP A 72 -19.31 8.20 -16.91
CA ASP A 72 -20.06 7.70 -18.06
C ASP A 72 -19.09 7.30 -19.17
N PHE A 73 -18.91 5.98 -19.33
CA PHE A 73 -18.01 5.41 -20.33
C PHE A 73 -18.47 5.67 -21.78
N SER A 74 -19.74 6.01 -22.01
CA SER A 74 -20.28 6.26 -23.36
C SER A 74 -19.75 7.56 -23.98
N LYS A 75 -19.33 8.51 -23.15
CA LYS A 75 -18.84 9.83 -23.58
C LYS A 75 -17.37 9.82 -24.01
N HIS A 76 -16.69 8.69 -23.83
CA HIS A 76 -15.27 8.53 -24.12
C HIS A 76 -15.04 7.45 -25.18
N SER A 77 -14.11 7.71 -26.10
CA SER A 77 -13.73 6.75 -27.12
C SER A 77 -12.95 5.56 -26.52
N LYS A 78 -13.29 4.35 -26.95
CA LYS A 78 -12.57 3.12 -26.60
C LYS A 78 -11.51 2.79 -27.66
N ARG A 79 -10.37 2.23 -27.26
CA ARG A 79 -9.27 1.86 -28.15
C ARG A 79 -8.47 0.70 -27.56
N HIS A 80 -8.18 -0.31 -28.37
CA HIS A 80 -7.33 -1.42 -27.98
C HIS A 80 -5.88 -0.98 -27.73
N ILE A 81 -5.31 -1.46 -26.61
CA ILE A 81 -3.94 -1.13 -26.20
C ILE A 81 -3.13 -2.39 -25.92
N PHE A 82 -1.81 -2.26 -25.96
CA PHE A 82 -0.89 -3.28 -25.50
C PHE A 82 -0.15 -2.76 -24.27
N LEU A 83 -0.20 -3.51 -23.17
CA LEU A 83 0.43 -3.12 -21.92
C LEU A 83 1.59 -4.06 -21.60
N LYS A 84 2.78 -3.47 -21.55
CA LYS A 84 3.99 -4.14 -21.08
C LYS A 84 4.31 -3.65 -19.69
N PHE A 85 4.40 -4.57 -18.73
CA PHE A 85 4.69 -4.24 -17.35
C PHE A 85 5.59 -5.31 -16.71
N ILE A 86 6.13 -4.95 -15.55
CA ILE A 86 7.00 -5.80 -14.75
C ILE A 86 6.45 -5.78 -13.33
N TYR A 87 6.46 -6.92 -12.67
CA TYR A 87 6.03 -7.04 -11.28
C TYR A 87 7.01 -7.91 -10.49
N LEU A 88 7.04 -7.71 -9.17
CA LEU A 88 7.79 -8.54 -8.24
C LEU A 88 6.90 -9.71 -7.80
N GLY A 89 7.26 -10.94 -8.15
CA GLY A 89 6.42 -12.12 -7.92
C GLY A 89 6.53 -12.78 -6.55
N TRP A 90 7.17 -12.17 -5.56
CA TRP A 90 7.40 -12.78 -4.25
C TRP A 90 6.13 -12.84 -3.39
N ASP A 91 5.36 -11.75 -3.41
CA ASP A 91 4.15 -11.61 -2.59
C ASP A 91 2.87 -12.03 -3.32
N TYR A 92 2.98 -12.47 -4.57
CA TYR A 92 1.82 -12.79 -5.42
C TYR A 92 1.81 -14.26 -5.81
N HIS A 93 0.62 -14.84 -5.88
CA HIS A 93 0.42 -16.24 -6.24
C HIS A 93 0.41 -16.48 -7.75
N GLY A 94 1.29 -15.78 -8.46
CA GLY A 94 1.38 -15.83 -9.92
C GLY A 94 0.63 -14.69 -10.60
N PHE A 95 0.60 -14.77 -11.93
CA PHE A 95 -0.03 -13.74 -12.76
C PHE A 95 -1.55 -13.91 -12.83
N VAL A 96 -2.00 -15.13 -13.11
CA VAL A 96 -3.40 -15.45 -13.46
C VAL A 96 -4.26 -15.56 -12.21
N VAL A 97 -5.45 -14.94 -12.24
CA VAL A 97 -6.45 -15.11 -11.18
C VAL A 97 -6.86 -16.58 -11.05
N GLN A 98 -6.86 -17.07 -9.83
CA GLN A 98 -7.33 -18.41 -9.46
C GLN A 98 -8.56 -18.26 -8.57
N GLU A 99 -9.54 -19.17 -8.70
CA GLU A 99 -10.78 -19.13 -7.91
C GLU A 99 -10.52 -19.16 -6.39
N THR A 100 -9.41 -19.79 -5.98
CA THR A 100 -9.05 -19.95 -4.57
C THR A 100 -8.32 -18.73 -3.99
N THR A 101 -7.78 -17.82 -4.82
CA THR A 101 -6.82 -16.81 -4.34
C THR A 101 -6.91 -15.49 -5.12
N SER A 102 -7.23 -14.41 -4.42
CA SER A 102 -7.29 -13.04 -4.99
C SER A 102 -5.94 -12.32 -5.03
N GLN A 103 -4.89 -12.82 -4.36
CA GLN A 103 -3.57 -12.17 -4.35
C GLN A 103 -2.74 -12.50 -5.60
N THR A 104 -3.29 -12.17 -6.77
CA THR A 104 -2.63 -12.38 -8.07
C THR A 104 -2.48 -11.06 -8.79
N VAL A 105 -1.45 -10.96 -9.63
CA VAL A 105 -1.12 -9.69 -10.29
C VAL A 105 -2.24 -9.20 -11.21
N GLU A 106 -2.93 -10.12 -11.89
CA GLU A 106 -4.06 -9.78 -12.74
C GLU A 106 -5.22 -9.19 -11.93
N ASP A 107 -5.51 -9.70 -10.73
CA ASP A 107 -6.55 -9.14 -9.88
C ASP A 107 -6.27 -7.67 -9.55
N PHE A 108 -5.06 -7.37 -9.05
CA PHE A 108 -4.63 -6.01 -8.77
C PHE A 108 -4.56 -5.12 -10.00
N LEU A 109 -4.19 -5.67 -11.17
CA LEU A 109 -4.16 -4.94 -12.43
C LEU A 109 -5.56 -4.48 -12.84
N PHE A 110 -6.54 -5.38 -12.83
CA PHE A 110 -7.92 -5.04 -13.18
C PHE A 110 -8.54 -4.09 -12.16
N ASP A 111 -8.26 -4.30 -10.88
CA ASP A 111 -8.65 -3.38 -9.82
C ASP A 111 -8.15 -1.96 -10.06
N ALA A 112 -6.88 -1.83 -10.47
CA ALA A 112 -6.28 -0.54 -10.79
C ALA A 112 -6.93 0.08 -12.03
N LEU A 113 -7.15 -0.70 -13.09
CA LEU A 113 -7.75 -0.24 -14.34
C LEU A 113 -9.22 0.21 -14.19
N ILE A 114 -10.00 -0.46 -13.34
CA ILE A 114 -11.37 -0.05 -12.99
C ILE A 114 -11.33 1.23 -12.16
N LYS A 115 -10.43 1.32 -11.17
CA LYS A 115 -10.26 2.53 -10.34
C LYS A 115 -9.85 3.75 -11.17
N THR A 116 -9.03 3.56 -12.20
CA THR A 116 -8.63 4.62 -13.14
C THR A 116 -9.65 4.87 -14.26
N ARG A 117 -10.75 4.11 -14.32
CA ARG A 117 -11.83 4.22 -15.31
C ARG A 117 -11.37 3.98 -16.76
N LEU A 118 -10.36 3.13 -16.93
CA LEU A 118 -9.92 2.69 -18.25
C LEU A 118 -10.79 1.58 -18.81
N ILE A 119 -11.38 0.76 -17.94
CA ILE A 119 -12.32 -0.30 -18.27
C ILE A 119 -13.48 -0.29 -17.30
N GLU A 120 -14.65 -0.71 -17.80
CA GLU A 120 -15.89 -0.80 -17.03
C GLU A 120 -15.94 -2.12 -16.25
N GLU A 121 -15.77 -3.23 -16.96
CA GLU A 121 -15.78 -4.57 -16.38
C GLU A 121 -14.78 -5.48 -17.08
N ARG A 122 -14.17 -6.42 -16.34
CA ARG A 122 -13.23 -7.41 -16.89
C ARG A 122 -13.82 -8.21 -18.06
N ALA A 123 -15.10 -8.58 -17.99
CA ALA A 123 -15.76 -9.39 -19.02
C ALA A 123 -15.91 -8.65 -20.36
N THR A 124 -16.16 -7.34 -20.31
CA THR A 124 -16.36 -6.50 -21.51
C THR A 124 -15.06 -6.00 -22.15
N ALA A 125 -13.94 -6.12 -21.42
CA ALA A 125 -12.64 -5.61 -21.81
C ALA A 125 -11.88 -6.51 -22.80
N ASN A 126 -12.46 -7.60 -23.32
CA ASN A 126 -11.82 -8.49 -24.33
C ASN A 126 -10.37 -8.90 -24.02
N TYR A 127 -9.95 -8.97 -22.75
CA TYR A 127 -8.56 -9.10 -22.36
C TYR A 127 -7.87 -10.40 -22.83
N HIS A 128 -6.62 -10.32 -23.32
CA HIS A 128 -5.78 -11.48 -23.60
C HIS A 128 -4.42 -11.43 -22.90
N ARG A 129 -3.95 -12.61 -22.50
CA ARG A 129 -2.71 -12.81 -21.76
C ARG A 129 -1.67 -13.48 -22.64
N CYS A 130 -0.49 -12.90 -22.76
CA CYS A 130 0.66 -13.59 -23.36
C CYS A 130 1.51 -14.23 -22.25
N GLY A 131 1.04 -15.37 -21.72
CA GLY A 131 1.82 -16.21 -20.81
C GLY A 131 1.25 -16.34 -19.39
N ARG A 132 1.46 -17.51 -18.80
CA ARG A 132 1.15 -17.83 -17.40
C ARG A 132 2.43 -17.78 -16.56
N THR A 133 2.30 -17.44 -15.28
CA THR A 133 3.43 -17.45 -14.34
C THR A 133 3.05 -18.23 -13.08
N ASP A 134 3.83 -19.24 -12.73
CA ASP A 134 3.61 -20.09 -11.55
C ASP A 134 4.03 -19.40 -10.24
N ARG A 135 3.38 -19.78 -9.14
CA ARG A 135 3.67 -19.34 -7.77
C ARG A 135 5.10 -19.74 -7.37
N GLY A 136 5.87 -18.81 -6.82
CA GLY A 136 7.16 -19.12 -6.20
C GLY A 136 8.36 -19.26 -7.13
N LYS A 137 8.28 -18.81 -8.40
CA LYS A 137 9.51 -18.62 -9.19
C LYS A 137 10.34 -17.51 -8.52
N LEU A 138 11.36 -17.92 -7.75
CA LEU A 138 12.47 -17.09 -7.30
C LEU A 138 13.16 -16.53 -8.55
N ILE A 139 12.90 -15.26 -8.82
CA ILE A 139 13.54 -14.53 -9.91
C ILE A 139 14.82 -13.92 -9.34
N SER A 140 15.83 -14.77 -9.11
CA SER A 140 17.20 -14.32 -8.97
C SER A 140 17.66 -13.83 -10.35
N ASN A 141 17.69 -12.51 -10.54
CA ASN A 141 18.37 -11.80 -11.63
C ASN A 141 17.77 -11.79 -13.06
N LYS A 142 16.48 -12.07 -13.28
CA LYS A 142 15.85 -11.82 -14.60
C LYS A 142 14.51 -11.10 -14.49
N LYS A 143 14.50 -9.78 -14.65
CA LYS A 143 13.28 -8.96 -14.87
C LYS A 143 12.35 -9.70 -15.84
N LYS A 144 11.28 -10.32 -15.33
CA LYS A 144 10.26 -10.90 -16.21
C LYS A 144 9.39 -9.75 -16.68
N GLN A 145 9.62 -9.36 -17.92
CA GLN A 145 8.69 -8.53 -18.67
C GLN A 145 7.55 -9.46 -19.07
N THR A 146 6.37 -9.23 -18.49
CA THR A 146 5.15 -9.84 -19.00
C THR A 146 4.51 -8.84 -19.94
N GLU A 147 4.32 -9.26 -21.17
CA GLU A 147 3.62 -8.49 -22.18
C GLU A 147 2.17 -8.97 -22.17
N GLY A 148 1.22 -8.07 -21.98
CA GLY A 148 -0.20 -8.38 -21.96
C GLY A 148 -0.94 -7.51 -22.94
N LEU A 149 -1.84 -8.08 -23.72
CA LEU A 149 -2.70 -7.29 -24.59
C LEU A 149 -4.00 -7.01 -23.84
N VAL A 150 -4.11 -5.78 -23.33
CA VAL A 150 -5.34 -5.32 -22.69
C VAL A 150 -6.18 -4.65 -23.76
N PHE A 151 -7.15 -5.37 -24.29
CA PHE A 151 -8.14 -4.76 -25.14
C PHE A 151 -8.95 -3.76 -24.29
N VAL A 152 -9.15 -2.56 -24.80
CA VAL A 152 -10.13 -1.59 -24.29
C VAL A 152 -11.03 -1.23 -25.45
#